data_AF-A0A924FPS6-F1
#
_entry.id   AF-A0A924FPS6-F1
#
_cell.length_a   1.000
_cell.length_b   1.000
_cell.length_c   1.000
_cell.angle_alpha   90.00
_cell.angle_beta   90.00
_cell.angle_gamma   90.00
#
_symmetry.space_group_name_H-M   'P 1'
#
loop_
_entity.id
_entity.type
_entity.pdbx_description
1 polymer ?
#
loop_
_entity_poly.entity_id
_entity_poly.type
_entity_poly.pdbx_seq_one_letter_code
_entity_poly.pdbx_strand_id
1 'polypeptide(L)'
;MILSNRALVLFSGGQDSTTCLAWALSRYQRVETIGFDYGQRHAIELTVRPALLEKIVTLAPHWRERLGEDHMIDLSLLGKISDTALTRDVDIALRKDGLPNTFVPGRNLLFMMVAATVAYRRGLDVLVGGMCETDFSGYPDCRDDSMKALQVALNLGMATRLKLET
;
A
#
# COMPACT_ATOMS: atom_id res chain seq x y z
N MET A 1 -24.46 -7.50 -10.93
CA MET A 1 -23.16 -6.83 -10.73
C MET A 1 -22.65 -7.30 -9.38
N ILE A 2 -21.59 -8.10 -9.31
CA ILE A 2 -21.00 -8.43 -8.00
C ILE A 2 -20.39 -7.12 -7.52
N LEU A 3 -21.02 -6.46 -6.53
CA LEU A 3 -20.42 -5.30 -5.90
C LEU A 3 -19.15 -5.79 -5.19
N SER A 4 -18.00 -5.27 -5.61
CA SER A 4 -16.74 -5.49 -4.90
C SER A 4 -16.90 -4.99 -3.48
N ASN A 5 -16.75 -5.88 -2.50
CA ASN A 5 -17.19 -5.61 -1.13
C ASN A 5 -16.11 -5.94 -0.09
N ARG A 6 -14.92 -6.34 -0.54
CA ARG A 6 -13.85 -6.80 0.32
C ARG A 6 -12.53 -6.20 -0.13
N ALA A 7 -11.98 -5.32 0.69
CA ALA A 7 -10.79 -4.55 0.35
C ALA A 7 -9.55 -5.04 1.13
N LEU A 8 -8.40 -4.93 0.48
CA LEU A 8 -7.08 -4.98 1.11
C LEU A 8 -6.48 -3.57 1.05
N VAL A 9 -6.22 -2.98 2.22
CA VAL A 9 -5.62 -1.64 2.31
C VAL A 9 -4.12 -1.79 2.50
N LEU A 10 -3.33 -1.16 1.63
CA LEU A 10 -1.91 -0.94 1.84
C LEU A 10 -1.78 0.06 2.98
N PHE A 11 -1.62 -0.48 4.19
CA PHE A 11 -1.54 0.26 5.42
C PHE A 11 -0.05 0.41 5.75
N SER A 12 0.42 1.57 6.22
CA SER A 12 1.77 1.71 6.82
C SER A 12 1.70 2.08 8.30
N GLY A 13 0.61 2.70 8.74
CA GLY A 13 0.50 3.38 10.03
C GLY A 13 0.70 4.90 9.92
N GLY A 14 1.12 5.40 8.76
CA GLY A 14 1.18 6.84 8.45
C GLY A 14 -0.20 7.45 8.21
N GLN A 15 -0.25 8.79 8.16
CA GLN A 15 -1.48 9.58 8.03
C GLN A 15 -2.34 9.17 6.82
N ASP A 16 -1.73 9.09 5.64
CA ASP A 16 -2.47 8.83 4.40
C ASP A 16 -3.05 7.42 4.39
N SER A 17 -2.22 6.43 4.76
CA SER A 17 -2.65 5.03 4.86
C SER A 17 -3.74 4.81 5.92
N THR A 18 -3.72 5.59 7.01
CA THR A 18 -4.77 5.57 8.06
C THR A 18 -6.07 6.18 7.54
N THR A 19 -5.97 7.23 6.73
CA THR A 19 -7.13 7.85 6.07
C THR A 19 -7.75 6.89 5.06
N CYS A 20 -6.94 6.19 4.25
CA CYS A 20 -7.39 5.13 3.36
C CYS A 20 -8.10 4.00 4.12
N LEU A 21 -7.58 3.59 5.27
CA LEU A 21 -8.22 2.57 6.10
C LEU A 21 -9.59 3.02 6.61
N ALA A 22 -9.71 4.24 7.15
CA ALA A 22 -10.99 4.80 7.58
C ALA A 22 -11.99 4.91 6.41
N TRP A 23 -11.51 5.35 5.24
CA TRP A 23 -12.29 5.46 4.01
C TRP A 23 -12.81 4.10 3.55
N ALA A 24 -11.98 3.06 3.59
CA ALA A 24 -12.32 1.69 3.22
C ALA A 24 -13.30 1.06 4.20
N LEU A 25 -13.08 1.20 5.51
CA LEU A 25 -13.96 0.70 6.57
C LEU A 25 -15.37 1.29 6.49
N SER A 26 -15.50 2.50 5.94
CA SER A 26 -16.80 3.13 5.70
C SER A 26 -17.56 2.55 4.49
N ARG A 27 -16.86 1.92 3.53
CA ARG A 27 -17.39 1.54 2.21
C ARG A 27 -17.55 0.05 1.99
N TYR A 28 -16.64 -0.75 2.53
CA TYR A 28 -16.58 -2.20 2.27
C TYR A 28 -17.05 -2.99 3.49
N GLN A 29 -17.66 -4.15 3.25
CA GLN A 29 -18.11 -5.05 4.33
C GLN A 29 -16.96 -5.77 5.04
N ARG A 30 -15.83 -5.95 4.36
CA ARG A 30 -14.63 -6.56 4.93
C ARG A 30 -13.41 -5.77 4.47
N VAL A 31 -12.54 -5.41 5.41
CA VAL A 31 -11.31 -4.68 5.14
C VAL A 31 -10.17 -5.37 5.85
N GLU A 32 -9.20 -5.88 5.09
CA GLU A 32 -7.94 -6.38 5.62
C GLU A 32 -6.84 -5.35 5.37
N THR A 33 -5.75 -5.42 6.12
CA THR A 33 -4.60 -4.51 5.95
C THR A 33 -3.35 -5.27 5.57
N ILE A 34 -2.49 -4.66 4.77
CA ILE A 34 -1.18 -5.20 4.44
C ILE A 34 -0.12 -4.12 4.64
N GLY A 35 0.96 -4.46 5.34
CA GLY A 35 2.15 -3.65 5.49
C GLY A 35 3.37 -4.35 4.94
N PHE A 36 4.40 -3.57 4.61
CA PHE A 36 5.64 -4.05 4.02
C PHE A 36 6.82 -3.63 4.87
N ASP A 37 7.62 -4.61 5.29
CA ASP A 37 8.95 -4.36 5.85
C ASP A 37 9.99 -4.58 4.75
N TYR A 38 10.56 -3.50 4.25
CA TYR A 38 11.57 -3.54 3.19
C TYR A 38 12.91 -2.96 3.65
N GLY A 39 13.14 -2.92 4.97
CA GLY A 39 14.36 -2.35 5.56
C GLY A 39 14.38 -0.81 5.55
N GLN A 40 13.20 -0.18 5.55
CA GLN A 40 13.09 1.28 5.64
C GLN A 40 13.66 1.84 6.96
N ARG A 41 14.35 2.99 6.89
CA ARG A 41 14.89 3.68 8.08
C ARG A 41 13.85 3.96 9.18
N HIS A 42 12.60 4.23 8.81
CA HIS A 42 11.50 4.54 9.75
C HIS A 42 10.71 3.29 10.14
N ALA A 43 11.38 2.25 10.65
CA ALA A 43 10.73 1.03 11.14
C ALA A 43 9.70 1.29 12.27
N ILE A 44 9.77 2.46 12.93
CA ILE A 44 8.81 2.88 13.95
C ILE A 44 7.38 3.02 13.42
N GLU A 45 7.20 3.30 12.12
CA GLU A 45 5.86 3.32 11.52
C GLU A 45 5.19 1.94 11.56
N LEU A 46 5.98 0.86 11.45
CA LEU A 46 5.45 -0.50 11.54
C LEU A 46 5.04 -0.86 12.97
N THR A 47 5.69 -0.30 13.99
CA THR A 47 5.38 -0.62 15.39
C THR A 47 4.09 0.04 15.87
N VAL A 48 3.65 1.13 15.25
CA VAL A 48 2.41 1.83 15.62
C VAL A 48 1.15 1.21 15.01
N ARG A 49 1.29 0.35 13.97
CA ARG A 49 0.14 -0.24 13.26
C ARG A 49 -0.83 -0.98 14.18
N PRO A 50 -0.39 -1.89 15.07
CA PRO A 50 -1.35 -2.66 15.89
C PRO A 50 -2.17 -1.73 16.79
N ALA A 51 -1.51 -0.76 17.43
CA ALA A 51 -2.17 0.22 18.27
C ALA A 51 -3.15 1.13 17.48
N LEU A 52 -2.83 1.47 16.23
CA LEU A 52 -3.73 2.23 15.36
C LEU A 52 -4.94 1.40 14.93
N LEU A 53 -4.77 0.12 14.61
CA LEU A 53 -5.86 -0.80 14.27
C LEU A 53 -6.83 -0.99 15.45
N GLU A 54 -6.31 -1.08 16.67
CA GLU A 54 -7.14 -1.13 17.88
C GLU A 54 -7.92 0.16 18.11
N LYS A 55 -7.30 1.32 17.89
CA LYS A 55 -7.92 2.63 18.08
C LYS A 55 -8.95 2.96 17.00
N ILE A 56 -8.67 2.66 15.73
CA ILE A 56 -9.53 3.11 14.62
C ILE A 56 -10.92 2.49 14.72
N VAL A 57 -11.05 1.23 15.14
CA VAL A 57 -12.34 0.56 15.31
C VAL A 57 -13.17 1.11 16.48
N THR A 58 -12.59 1.96 17.34
CA THR A 58 -13.35 2.66 18.39
C THR A 58 -14.07 3.90 17.87
N LEU A 59 -13.69 4.41 16.70
CA LEU A 59 -14.27 5.64 16.13
C LEU A 59 -15.68 5.40 15.57
N ALA A 60 -15.99 4.16 15.17
CA ALA A 60 -17.33 3.78 14.72
C ALA A 60 -17.63 2.31 15.07
N PRO A 61 -18.74 1.99 15.76
CA PRO A 61 -19.02 0.63 16.24
C PRO A 61 -18.99 -0.46 15.16
N HIS A 62 -19.49 -0.15 13.97
CA HIS A 62 -19.56 -1.10 12.85
C HIS A 62 -18.20 -1.35 12.16
N TRP A 63 -17.15 -0.57 12.44
CA TRP A 63 -15.83 -0.81 11.86
C TRP A 63 -15.14 -2.02 12.48
N ARG A 64 -15.43 -2.34 13.74
CA ARG A 64 -14.87 -3.53 14.41
C ARG A 64 -15.26 -4.83 13.70
N GLU A 65 -16.48 -4.93 13.20
CA GLU A 65 -16.98 -6.12 12.49
C GLU A 65 -16.45 -6.20 11.04
N ARG A 66 -16.07 -5.05 10.46
CA ARG A 66 -15.55 -4.95 9.10
C ARG A 66 -14.04 -5.17 9.02
N LEU A 67 -13.29 -4.80 10.07
CA LEU A 67 -11.84 -4.98 10.12
C LEU A 67 -11.50 -6.48 10.24
N GLY A 68 -10.71 -6.97 9.28
CA GLY A 68 -10.23 -8.34 9.21
C GLY A 68 -8.75 -8.46 9.61
N GLU A 69 -8.06 -9.41 8.98
CA GLU A 69 -6.65 -9.70 9.28
C GLU A 69 -5.71 -8.54 8.87
N ASP A 70 -4.66 -8.34 9.66
CA ASP A 70 -3.49 -7.54 9.32
C ASP A 70 -2.37 -8.46 8.83
N HIS A 71 -1.79 -8.12 7.67
CA HIS A 71 -0.72 -8.88 7.03
C HIS A 71 0.56 -8.06 7.05
N MET A 72 1.67 -8.67 7.45
CA MET A 72 3.01 -8.08 7.33
C MET A 72 3.86 -8.94 6.40
N ILE A 73 4.38 -8.34 5.34
CA ILE A 73 5.22 -9.01 4.36
C ILE A 73 6.64 -8.45 4.41
N ASP A 74 7.61 -9.35 4.56
CA ASP A 74 9.03 -9.05 4.35
C ASP A 74 9.32 -8.85 2.85
N LEU A 75 9.70 -7.64 2.50
CA LEU A 75 10.17 -7.20 1.19
C LEU A 75 11.61 -6.65 1.26
N SER A 76 12.42 -7.13 2.21
CA SER A 76 13.85 -6.79 2.33
C SER A 76 14.67 -7.06 1.06
N LEU A 77 14.15 -7.89 0.14
CA LEU A 77 14.68 -8.03 -1.22
C LEU A 77 14.84 -6.69 -1.94
N LEU A 78 13.95 -5.71 -1.70
CA LEU A 78 14.06 -4.36 -2.27
C LEU A 78 15.42 -3.73 -1.97
N GLY A 79 15.98 -3.97 -0.77
CA GLY A 79 17.30 -3.48 -0.43
C GLY A 79 18.46 -4.20 -1.10
N LYS A 80 18.23 -5.38 -1.69
CA LYS A 80 19.22 -6.12 -2.49
C LYS A 80 19.21 -5.72 -3.97
N ILE A 81 18.10 -5.17 -4.45
CA ILE A 81 17.90 -4.81 -5.87
C ILE A 81 17.87 -3.30 -6.12
N SER A 82 18.08 -2.50 -5.07
CA SER A 82 18.06 -1.03 -5.14
C SER A 82 19.24 -0.40 -4.38
N ASP A 83 20.02 0.44 -5.08
CA ASP A 83 21.10 1.25 -4.51
C ASP A 83 20.60 2.66 -4.16
N THR A 84 19.80 2.80 -3.09
CA THR A 84 19.19 4.09 -2.70
C THR A 84 19.48 4.44 -1.25
N ALA A 85 19.37 5.73 -0.89
CA ALA A 85 19.64 6.24 0.46
C ALA A 85 18.71 5.68 1.56
N LEU A 86 17.66 4.92 1.18
CA LEU A 86 16.85 4.15 2.13
C LEU A 86 17.61 2.97 2.76
N THR A 87 18.67 2.46 2.13
CA THR A 87 19.38 1.24 2.54
C THR A 87 20.85 1.44 2.88
N ARG A 88 21.36 2.68 2.78
CA ARG A 88 22.72 3.09 3.19
C ARG A 88 22.68 4.44 3.90
N ASP A 89 23.63 4.71 4.79
CA ASP A 89 23.75 5.95 5.55
C ASP A 89 24.34 7.08 4.68
N VAL A 90 23.51 7.62 3.78
CA VAL A 90 23.82 8.76 2.90
C VAL A 90 22.78 9.86 3.07
N ASP A 91 23.20 11.11 2.92
CA ASP A 91 22.35 12.30 2.99
C ASP A 91 21.30 12.31 1.88
N ILE A 92 20.11 12.85 2.20
CA ILE A 92 19.03 13.03 1.22
C ILE A 92 19.47 14.09 0.21
N ALA A 93 19.58 13.71 -1.06
CA ALA A 93 19.98 14.61 -2.14
C ALA A 93 19.07 14.44 -3.36
N LEU A 94 18.81 15.54 -4.07
CA LEU A 94 18.16 15.54 -5.37
C LEU A 94 19.11 15.02 -6.45
N ARG A 95 18.68 14.01 -7.20
CA ARG A 95 19.38 13.49 -8.38
C ARG A 95 19.16 14.42 -9.57
N LYS A 96 19.97 14.23 -10.62
CA LYS A 96 19.90 15.00 -11.89
C LYS A 96 18.55 14.85 -12.62
N ASP A 97 17.82 13.78 -12.34
CA ASP A 97 16.47 13.50 -12.87
C ASP A 97 15.35 14.14 -12.03
N GLY A 98 15.70 14.93 -11.00
CA GLY A 98 14.74 15.60 -10.12
C GLY A 98 14.17 14.71 -9.01
N LEU A 99 14.59 13.45 -8.92
CA LEU A 99 14.11 12.52 -7.90
C LEU A 99 15.04 12.49 -6.68
N PRO A 100 14.54 12.34 -5.45
CA PRO A 100 15.38 12.08 -4.29
C PRO A 100 16.19 10.80 -4.49
N ASN A 101 17.42 10.75 -3.96
CA ASN A 101 18.23 9.52 -3.93
C ASN A 101 17.65 8.41 -3.02
N THR A 102 16.53 8.67 -2.33
CA THR A 102 15.68 7.69 -1.67
C THR A 102 14.63 7.06 -2.60
N PHE A 103 14.52 7.49 -3.86
CA PHE A 103 13.59 6.90 -4.80
C PHE A 103 14.05 5.51 -5.26
N VAL A 104 13.27 4.49 -4.92
CA VAL A 104 13.42 3.13 -5.43
C VAL A 104 12.49 2.98 -6.63
N PRO A 105 13.02 2.84 -7.87
CA PRO A 105 12.19 2.74 -9.06
C PRO A 105 11.21 1.57 -8.99
N GLY A 106 9.91 1.86 -9.19
CA GLY A 106 8.86 0.84 -9.25
C GLY A 106 8.48 0.22 -7.91
N ARG A 107 8.89 0.81 -6.78
CA ARG A 107 8.57 0.30 -5.44
C ARG A 107 7.07 0.17 -5.21
N ASN A 108 6.29 1.19 -5.58
CA ASN A 108 4.84 1.15 -5.35
C ASN A 108 4.15 0.14 -6.28
N LEU A 109 4.69 -0.07 -7.48
CA LEU A 109 4.25 -1.15 -8.36
C LEU A 109 4.47 -2.51 -7.71
N LEU A 110 5.64 -2.73 -7.09
CA LEU A 110 5.93 -3.97 -6.38
C LEU A 110 5.01 -4.19 -5.19
N PHE A 111 4.75 -3.15 -4.38
CA PHE A 111 3.80 -3.22 -3.28
C PHE A 111 2.40 -3.64 -3.75
N MET A 112 1.92 -3.03 -4.83
CA MET A 112 0.64 -3.39 -5.43
C MET A 112 0.63 -4.81 -5.97
N MET A 113 1.70 -5.29 -6.63
CA MET A 113 1.79 -6.68 -7.11
C MET A 113 1.76 -7.70 -5.96
N VAL A 114 2.47 -7.43 -4.87
CA VAL A 114 2.48 -8.30 -3.68
C VAL A 114 1.12 -8.27 -2.99
N ALA A 115 0.53 -7.09 -2.81
CA ALA A 115 -0.82 -6.93 -2.27
C ALA A 115 -1.86 -7.66 -3.11
N ALA A 116 -1.77 -7.59 -4.43
CA ALA A 116 -2.69 -8.28 -5.34
C ALA A 116 -2.60 -9.80 -5.21
N THR A 117 -1.39 -10.34 -5.01
CA THR A 117 -1.16 -11.77 -4.75
C THR A 117 -1.80 -12.21 -3.42
N VAL A 118 -1.67 -11.39 -2.37
CA VAL A 118 -2.33 -11.64 -1.07
C VAL A 118 -3.85 -11.55 -1.22
N ALA A 119 -4.35 -10.50 -1.88
CA ALA A 119 -5.77 -10.30 -2.14
C ALA A 119 -6.39 -11.48 -2.90
N TYR A 120 -5.72 -12.00 -3.93
CA TYR A 120 -6.17 -13.18 -4.66
C TYR A 120 -6.39 -14.39 -3.74
N ARG A 121 -5.38 -14.74 -2.93
CA ARG A 121 -5.47 -15.86 -1.97
C ARG A 121 -6.59 -15.65 -0.94
N ARG A 122 -6.84 -14.41 -0.54
CA ARG A 122 -7.84 -14.00 0.46
C ARG A 122 -9.23 -13.78 -0.13
N GLY A 123 -9.39 -13.83 -1.46
CA GLY A 123 -10.63 -13.51 -2.14
C GLY A 123 -11.04 -12.04 -2.02
N LEU A 124 -10.09 -11.11 -1.89
CA LEU A 124 -10.33 -9.67 -1.84
C LEU A 124 -10.31 -9.11 -3.27
N ASP A 125 -11.25 -8.24 -3.60
CA ASP A 125 -11.50 -7.74 -4.96
C ASP A 125 -11.18 -6.25 -5.15
N VAL A 126 -10.77 -5.58 -4.08
CA VAL A 126 -10.30 -4.18 -4.10
C VAL A 126 -8.94 -4.08 -3.41
N LEU A 127 -7.99 -3.38 -4.03
CA LEU A 127 -6.82 -2.84 -3.33
C LEU A 127 -7.01 -1.34 -3.12
N VAL A 128 -6.66 -0.87 -1.92
CA VAL A 128 -6.68 0.55 -1.59
C VAL A 128 -5.26 0.97 -1.23
N GLY A 129 -4.73 1.98 -1.92
CA GLY A 129 -3.45 2.60 -1.64
C GLY A 129 -3.61 4.09 -1.33
N GLY A 130 -2.68 4.65 -0.55
CA GLY A 130 -2.65 6.09 -0.25
C GLY A 130 -1.64 6.89 -1.07
N MET A 131 -1.14 6.34 -2.18
CA MET A 131 -0.21 7.04 -3.07
C MET A 131 -0.96 8.08 -3.89
N CYS A 132 -0.49 9.32 -3.87
CA CYS A 132 -1.11 10.43 -4.60
C CYS A 132 -0.19 11.01 -5.67
N GLU A 133 -0.74 11.42 -6.80
CA GLU A 133 -0.03 12.10 -7.88
C GLU A 133 0.52 13.48 -7.45
N THR A 134 -0.12 14.13 -6.48
CA THR A 134 0.24 15.48 -6.02
C THR A 134 1.34 15.50 -4.97
N ASP A 135 1.85 14.34 -4.54
CA ASP A 135 2.98 14.31 -3.62
C ASP A 135 4.19 14.99 -4.28
N PHE A 136 4.84 15.87 -3.51
CA PHE A 136 5.89 16.83 -3.88
C PHE A 136 7.06 16.30 -4.76
N SER A 137 7.16 14.98 -4.93
CA SER A 137 8.20 14.26 -5.66
C SER A 137 7.79 13.76 -7.05
N GLY A 138 6.49 13.76 -7.40
CA GLY A 138 6.02 13.42 -8.75
C GLY A 138 6.38 12.01 -9.23
N TYR A 139 6.49 11.06 -8.29
CA TYR A 139 6.94 9.70 -8.57
C TYR A 139 6.11 9.05 -9.69
N PRO A 140 6.72 8.55 -10.78
CA PRO A 140 5.99 7.97 -11.91
C PRO A 140 5.09 6.80 -11.50
N ASP A 141 5.48 6.03 -10.48
CA ASP A 141 4.72 4.90 -9.95
C ASP A 141 3.65 5.30 -8.92
N CYS A 142 3.30 6.58 -8.79
CA CYS A 142 2.12 7.07 -8.05
C CYS A 142 1.02 7.63 -8.97
N ARG A 143 1.29 7.77 -10.28
CA ARG A 143 0.38 8.43 -11.21
C ARG A 143 -0.81 7.53 -11.56
N ASP A 144 -1.94 8.16 -11.88
CA ASP A 144 -3.19 7.47 -12.25
C ASP A 144 -3.04 6.59 -13.50
N ASP A 145 -2.29 7.04 -14.50
CA ASP A 145 -1.99 6.26 -15.71
C ASP A 145 -1.16 5.00 -15.40
N SER A 146 -0.15 5.11 -14.54
CA SER A 146 0.62 3.98 -14.02
C SER A 146 -0.26 2.99 -13.25
N MET A 147 -1.14 3.47 -12.36
CA MET A 147 -2.05 2.60 -11.59
C MET A 147 -3.07 1.89 -12.48
N LYS A 148 -3.64 2.58 -13.46
CA LYS A 148 -4.56 1.98 -14.43
C LYS A 148 -3.88 0.92 -15.28
N ALA A 149 -2.66 1.18 -15.77
CA ALA A 149 -1.88 0.20 -16.50
C ALA A 149 -1.57 -1.04 -15.65
N LEU A 150 -1.19 -0.84 -14.38
CA LEU A 150 -0.94 -1.93 -13.44
C LEU A 150 -2.20 -2.76 -13.18
N GLN A 151 -3.36 -2.13 -12.97
CA GLN A 151 -4.62 -2.85 -12.78
C GLN A 151 -4.93 -3.78 -13.96
N VAL A 152 -4.71 -3.32 -15.20
CA VAL A 152 -4.89 -4.15 -16.40
C VAL A 152 -3.93 -5.35 -16.37
N ALA A 153 -2.65 -5.11 -16.08
CA ALA A 153 -1.65 -6.18 -16.01
C ALA A 153 -1.99 -7.23 -14.94
N LEU A 154 -2.40 -6.79 -13.74
CA LEU A 154 -2.81 -7.67 -12.64
C LEU A 154 -4.03 -8.52 -13.01
N ASN A 155 -5.04 -7.91 -13.62
CA ASN A 155 -6.27 -8.61 -14.00
C ASN A 155 -6.02 -9.65 -15.09
N LEU A 156 -5.23 -9.32 -16.11
CA LEU A 156 -4.85 -10.26 -17.17
C LEU A 156 -3.95 -11.39 -16.63
N GLY A 157 -2.93 -11.04 -15.86
CA GLY A 157 -1.91 -11.99 -15.39
C GLY A 157 -2.40 -12.99 -14.36
N MET A 158 -3.42 -12.62 -13.57
CA MET A 158 -3.98 -13.49 -12.52
C MET A 158 -5.41 -13.96 -12.82
N ALA A 159 -5.97 -13.62 -13.99
CA ALA A 159 -7.35 -13.93 -14.37
C ALA A 159 -8.39 -13.46 -13.34
N THR A 160 -8.30 -12.19 -12.91
CA THR A 160 -9.15 -11.59 -11.87
C THR A 160 -9.87 -10.32 -12.37
N ARG A 161 -10.75 -9.76 -11.53
CA ARG A 161 -11.38 -8.44 -11.71
C ARG A 161 -11.10 -7.55 -10.50
N LEU A 162 -9.83 -7.39 -10.16
CA LEU A 162 -9.35 -6.51 -9.10
C LEU A 162 -9.57 -5.05 -9.49
N LYS A 163 -10.04 -4.25 -8.53
CA LYS A 163 -10.09 -2.80 -8.61
C LYS A 163 -8.97 -2.20 -7.77
N LEU A 164 -8.21 -1.25 -8.32
CA LEU A 164 -7.28 -0.41 -7.57
C LEU A 164 -7.97 0.94 -7.25
N GLU A 165 -7.89 1.36 -5.99
CA GLU A 165 -8.33 2.68 -5.50
C GLU A 165 -7.10 3.36 -4.90
N THR A 166 -6.65 4.47 -5.50
CA THR A 166 -5.47 5.25 -5.09
C THR A 166 -5.81 6.73 -5.08
#